data_AF-J0KSA1-F1
#
_entry.id   AF-J0KSA1-F1
#
_cell.length_a   1.000
_cell.length_b   1.000
_cell.length_c   1.000
_cell.angle_alpha   90.00
_cell.angle_beta   90.00
_cell.angle_gamma   90.00
#
_symmetry.space_group_name_H-M   'P 1'
#
loop_
_entity.id
_entity.type
_entity.pdbx_description
1 polymer ?
#
loop_
_entity_poly.entity_id
_entity_poly.type
_entity_poly.pdbx_seq_one_letter_code
_entity_poly.pdbx_strand_id
1 'polypeptide(L)'
;ASAARLKELDARHAQATALCARLSDTDYALRTGILRLHARAGNVDAQLHFQYVGPTGRHGPEGFAGAPQSDAQLAAWYREVLGYAQQALIGEPFLAVSTLAWLYDAGPSVPAAPAIHDPVEGHAYRILLARMARSPQHLADFMQREEARLPPGQVAQGRARAEAIAQGLAAQLTAQGKDLPRGLLGPAAAEPRQQPVPSPFAAQ
;
A
#
# COMPACT_ATOMS: atom_id res chain seq x y z
N ALA A 1 -3.25 28.05 7.86
CA ALA A 1 -2.96 28.66 6.53
C ALA A 1 -3.69 30.00 6.44
N SER A 2 -3.12 31.03 5.80
CA SER A 2 -3.79 32.33 5.64
C SER A 2 -4.96 32.23 4.66
N ALA A 3 -5.99 33.05 4.83
CA ALA A 3 -7.18 33.07 3.96
C ALA A 3 -6.82 33.28 2.47
N ALA A 4 -5.78 34.07 2.18
CA ALA A 4 -5.27 34.27 0.83
C ALA A 4 -4.71 32.98 0.21
N ARG A 5 -4.01 32.16 1.00
CA ARG A 5 -3.47 30.87 0.53
C ARG A 5 -4.58 29.87 0.24
N LEU A 6 -5.66 29.89 1.02
CA LEU A 6 -6.82 29.03 0.78
C LEU A 6 -7.50 29.38 -0.55
N LYS A 7 -7.75 30.67 -0.79
CA LYS A 7 -8.35 31.16 -2.04
C LYS A 7 -7.50 30.82 -3.28
N GLU A 8 -6.17 30.89 -3.15
CA GLU A 8 -5.25 30.48 -4.22
C GLU A 8 -5.34 28.98 -4.50
N LEU A 9 -5.42 28.14 -3.47
CA LEU A 9 -5.59 26.69 -3.62
C LEU A 9 -6.92 26.35 -4.29
N ASP A 10 -8.01 27.02 -3.90
CA ASP A 10 -9.32 26.81 -4.51
C ASP A 10 -9.33 27.17 -6.00
N ALA A 11 -8.69 28.28 -6.38
CA ALA A 11 -8.55 28.68 -7.78
C ALA A 11 -7.74 27.67 -8.60
N ARG A 12 -6.64 27.16 -8.06
CA ARG A 12 -5.82 26.11 -8.70
C ARG A 12 -6.59 24.80 -8.84
N HIS A 13 -7.35 24.42 -7.82
CA HIS A 13 -8.21 23.24 -7.87
C HIS A 13 -9.27 23.38 -8.97
N ALA A 14 -9.99 24.51 -9.03
CA ALA A 14 -10.97 24.78 -10.07
C ALA A 14 -10.36 24.72 -11.49
N GLN A 15 -9.16 25.27 -11.67
CA GLN A 15 -8.44 25.18 -12.95
C GLN A 15 -8.08 23.74 -13.32
N ALA A 16 -7.59 22.96 -12.35
CA ALA A 16 -7.29 21.53 -12.56
C ALA A 16 -8.55 20.74 -12.93
N THR A 17 -9.66 20.94 -12.21
CA THR A 17 -10.94 20.31 -12.51
C THR A 17 -11.43 20.64 -13.93
N ALA A 18 -11.33 21.91 -14.35
CA ALA A 18 -11.72 22.32 -15.69
C ALA A 18 -10.86 21.69 -16.80
N LEU A 19 -9.57 21.44 -16.55
CA LEU A 19 -8.70 20.71 -17.46
C LEU A 19 -9.09 19.23 -17.54
N CYS A 20 -9.31 18.56 -16.40
CA CYS A 20 -9.72 17.16 -16.36
C CYS A 20 -11.08 16.92 -17.04
N ALA A 21 -12.02 17.88 -16.95
CA ALA A 21 -13.32 17.82 -17.61
C ALA A 21 -13.25 17.80 -19.15
N ARG A 22 -12.11 18.21 -19.74
CA ARG A 22 -11.90 18.19 -21.21
C ARG A 22 -11.37 16.87 -21.73
N LEU A 23 -10.95 15.95 -20.85
CA LEU A 23 -10.39 14.67 -21.23
C LEU A 23 -11.52 13.70 -21.63
N SER A 24 -11.34 13.06 -22.79
CA SER A 24 -12.21 12.01 -23.27
C SER A 24 -11.85 10.65 -22.65
N ASP A 25 -12.73 9.65 -22.80
CA ASP A 25 -12.41 8.27 -22.41
C ASP A 25 -11.18 7.73 -23.15
N THR A 26 -10.96 8.17 -24.40
CA THR A 26 -9.75 7.83 -25.18
C THR A 26 -8.48 8.37 -24.52
N ASP A 27 -8.52 9.59 -23.97
CA ASP A 27 -7.36 10.19 -23.29
C ASP A 27 -7.02 9.42 -22.00
N TYR A 28 -8.05 9.02 -21.25
CA TYR A 28 -7.87 8.19 -20.05
C TYR A 28 -7.34 6.78 -20.40
N ALA A 29 -7.88 6.15 -21.45
CA ALA A 29 -7.38 4.86 -21.93
C ALA A 29 -5.92 4.94 -22.38
N LEU A 30 -5.54 6.01 -23.09
CA LEU A 30 -4.17 6.26 -23.53
C LEU A 30 -3.23 6.42 -22.33
N ARG A 31 -3.64 7.18 -21.30
CA ARG A 31 -2.88 7.35 -20.05
C ARG A 31 -2.59 6.01 -19.38
N THR A 32 -3.60 5.15 -19.22
CA THR A 32 -3.41 3.82 -18.64
C THR A 32 -2.52 2.94 -19.51
N GLY A 33 -2.67 3.01 -20.84
CA GLY A 33 -1.84 2.28 -21.79
C GLY A 33 -0.36 2.64 -21.69
N ILE A 34 -0.05 3.94 -21.67
CA ILE A 34 1.32 4.46 -21.49
C ILE A 34 1.88 4.00 -20.14
N LEU A 35 1.13 4.19 -19.05
CA LEU A 35 1.60 3.81 -17.72
C LEU A 35 1.87 2.31 -17.61
N ARG A 36 0.98 1.48 -18.17
CA ARG A 36 1.15 0.03 -18.25
C ARG A 36 2.39 -0.36 -19.06
N LEU A 37 2.65 0.30 -20.19
CA LEU A 37 3.84 0.06 -21.01
C LEU A 37 5.12 0.33 -20.20
N HIS A 38 5.19 1.48 -19.51
CA HIS A 38 6.34 1.83 -18.67
C HIS A 38 6.50 0.87 -17.48
N ALA A 39 5.40 0.48 -16.83
CA ALA A 39 5.44 -0.47 -15.72
C ALA A 39 6.01 -1.83 -16.16
N ARG A 40 5.60 -2.33 -17.33
CA ARG A 40 6.13 -3.56 -17.94
C ARG A 40 7.60 -3.45 -18.34
N ALA A 41 8.05 -2.26 -18.70
CA ALA A 41 9.45 -1.99 -18.99
C ALA A 41 10.33 -1.89 -17.73
N GLY A 42 9.78 -2.10 -16.53
CA GLY A 42 10.52 -2.05 -15.27
C GLY A 42 10.66 -0.64 -14.67
N ASN A 43 9.91 0.35 -15.16
CA ASN A 43 9.91 1.68 -14.55
C ASN A 43 9.16 1.61 -13.21
N VAL A 44 9.90 1.80 -12.11
CA VAL A 44 9.42 1.65 -10.73
C VAL A 44 8.33 2.67 -10.38
N ASP A 45 8.48 3.92 -10.83
CA ASP A 45 7.45 4.94 -10.63
C ASP A 45 6.15 4.54 -11.33
N ALA A 46 6.23 4.07 -12.57
CA ALA A 46 5.06 3.61 -13.31
C ALA A 46 4.39 2.40 -12.65
N GLN A 47 5.18 1.45 -12.15
CA GLN A 47 4.70 0.29 -11.41
C GLN A 47 3.88 0.69 -10.18
N LEU A 48 4.40 1.62 -9.37
CA LEU A 48 3.76 2.07 -8.14
C LEU A 48 2.57 3.01 -8.38
N HIS A 49 2.61 3.80 -9.45
CA HIS A 49 1.53 4.73 -9.77
C HIS A 49 0.36 4.08 -10.53
N PHE A 50 0.53 2.87 -11.07
CA PHE A 50 -0.51 2.18 -11.84
C PHE A 50 -1.81 1.96 -11.04
N GLN A 51 -1.72 1.83 -9.72
CA GLN A 51 -2.89 1.73 -8.84
C GLN A 51 -3.79 2.99 -8.84
N TYR A 52 -3.23 4.16 -9.16
CA TYR A 52 -3.95 5.44 -9.12
C TYR A 52 -4.62 5.81 -10.45
N VAL A 53 -4.53 4.97 -11.48
CA VAL A 53 -5.23 5.23 -12.75
C VAL A 53 -6.45 4.34 -12.95
N GLY A 54 -6.60 3.24 -12.21
CA GLY A 54 -7.72 2.32 -12.41
C GLY A 54 -7.67 1.57 -13.76
N PRO A 55 -8.59 0.63 -14.02
CA PRO A 55 -8.61 -0.14 -15.26
C PRO A 55 -8.83 0.71 -16.52
N THR A 56 -9.53 1.84 -16.37
CA THR A 56 -9.94 2.73 -17.47
C THR A 56 -9.19 4.06 -17.51
N GLY A 57 -8.27 4.33 -16.57
CA GLY A 57 -7.53 5.60 -16.52
C GLY A 57 -8.13 6.68 -15.63
N ARG A 58 -9.33 6.41 -15.09
CA ARG A 58 -10.05 7.25 -14.15
C ARG A 58 -9.87 6.76 -12.69
N HIS A 59 -9.68 7.68 -11.75
CA HIS A 59 -9.56 7.36 -10.31
C HIS A 59 -10.44 8.28 -9.46
N GLY A 60 -10.83 7.82 -8.27
CA GLY A 60 -11.74 8.56 -7.39
C GLY A 60 -13.16 8.71 -7.96
N PRO A 61 -13.95 9.71 -7.51
CA PRO A 61 -15.32 9.93 -7.97
C PRO A 61 -15.47 10.07 -9.49
N GLU A 62 -14.43 10.51 -10.20
CA GLU A 62 -14.38 10.59 -11.67
C GLU A 62 -14.30 9.22 -12.35
N GLY A 63 -13.78 8.20 -11.65
CA GLY A 63 -13.73 6.80 -12.10
C GLY A 63 -15.00 6.02 -11.80
N PHE A 64 -15.74 6.40 -10.74
CA PHE A 64 -17.07 5.87 -10.46
C PHE A 64 -18.15 6.46 -11.38
N ALA A 65 -17.86 7.59 -12.04
CA ALA A 65 -18.72 8.21 -13.06
C ALA A 65 -18.43 7.71 -14.51
N GLY A 66 -17.39 6.88 -14.69
CA GLY A 66 -17.09 6.24 -15.98
C GLY A 66 -18.03 5.07 -16.28
N ALA A 67 -17.88 4.47 -17.46
CA ALA A 67 -18.61 3.25 -17.81
C ALA A 67 -18.39 2.18 -16.72
N PRO A 68 -19.46 1.51 -16.24
CA PRO A 68 -19.35 0.48 -15.21
C PRO A 68 -18.38 -0.60 -15.67
N GLN A 69 -17.39 -0.90 -14.84
CA GLN A 69 -16.43 -1.96 -15.09
C GLN A 69 -17.00 -3.29 -14.64
N SER A 70 -16.74 -4.36 -15.39
CA SER A 70 -17.07 -5.70 -14.92
C SER A 70 -16.11 -6.13 -13.81
N ASP A 71 -16.58 -6.98 -12.90
CA ASP A 71 -15.73 -7.56 -11.85
C ASP A 71 -14.49 -8.26 -12.42
N ALA A 72 -14.63 -8.87 -13.61
CA ALA A 72 -13.52 -9.51 -14.31
C ALA A 72 -12.44 -8.51 -14.76
N GLN A 73 -12.83 -7.34 -15.27
CA GLN A 73 -11.90 -6.27 -15.64
C GLN A 73 -11.18 -5.71 -14.42
N LEU A 74 -11.93 -5.48 -13.34
CA LEU A 74 -11.37 -4.95 -12.10
C LEU A 74 -10.41 -5.95 -11.45
N ALA A 75 -10.77 -7.24 -11.40
CA ALA A 75 -9.89 -8.30 -10.91
C ALA A 75 -8.61 -8.47 -11.76
N ALA A 76 -8.72 -8.36 -13.09
CA ALA A 76 -7.56 -8.42 -13.97
C ALA A 76 -6.59 -7.25 -13.72
N TRP A 77 -7.13 -6.03 -13.60
CA TRP A 77 -6.34 -4.85 -13.28
C TRP A 77 -5.65 -4.96 -11.92
N TYR A 78 -6.35 -5.39 -10.88
CA TYR A 78 -5.73 -5.56 -9.57
C TYR A 78 -4.60 -6.60 -9.58
N ARG A 79 -4.72 -7.68 -10.37
CA ARG A 79 -3.61 -8.63 -10.55
C ARG A 79 -2.39 -7.97 -11.20
N GLU A 80 -2.59 -7.06 -12.15
CA GLU A 80 -1.48 -6.27 -12.72
C GLU A 80 -0.85 -5.36 -11.67
N VAL A 81 -1.68 -4.63 -10.89
CA VAL A 81 -1.20 -3.75 -9.82
C VAL A 81 -0.38 -4.54 -8.79
N LEU A 82 -0.87 -5.72 -8.37
CA LEU A 82 -0.17 -6.61 -7.46
C LEU A 82 1.20 -7.03 -8.02
N GLY A 83 1.23 -7.48 -9.28
CA GLY A 83 2.49 -7.89 -9.94
C GLY A 83 3.49 -6.74 -10.07
N TYR A 84 3.02 -5.54 -10.41
CA TYR A 84 3.89 -4.35 -10.49
C TYR A 84 4.41 -3.93 -9.12
N ALA A 85 3.58 -3.95 -8.07
CA ALA A 85 4.01 -3.64 -6.72
C ALA A 85 5.06 -4.64 -6.20
N GLN A 86 4.91 -5.94 -6.52
CA GLN A 86 5.92 -6.96 -6.21
C GLN A 86 7.25 -6.69 -6.92
N GLN A 87 7.22 -6.32 -8.21
CA GLN A 87 8.42 -5.98 -8.97
C GLN A 87 9.12 -4.72 -8.42
N ALA A 88 8.34 -3.76 -7.96
CA ALA A 88 8.85 -2.50 -7.40
C ALA A 88 9.57 -2.67 -6.05
N LEU A 89 9.45 -3.83 -5.38
CA LEU A 89 10.09 -4.08 -4.07
C LEU A 89 11.60 -3.83 -4.07
N ILE A 90 12.28 -3.99 -5.21
CA ILE A 90 13.73 -3.78 -5.32
C ILE A 90 14.09 -2.34 -5.65
N GLY A 91 13.22 -1.62 -6.33
CA GLY A 91 13.42 -0.21 -6.66
C GLY A 91 13.08 0.70 -5.49
N GLU A 92 11.87 0.54 -4.97
CA GLU A 92 11.26 1.38 -3.95
C GLU A 92 10.56 0.52 -2.87
N PRO A 93 11.35 -0.19 -2.02
CA PRO A 93 10.83 -1.17 -1.07
C PRO A 93 9.71 -0.65 -0.16
N PHE A 94 9.85 0.57 0.36
CA PHE A 94 8.88 1.13 1.30
C PHE A 94 7.52 1.37 0.64
N LEU A 95 7.51 2.02 -0.53
CA LEU A 95 6.27 2.32 -1.26
C LEU A 95 5.62 1.06 -1.81
N ALA A 96 6.42 0.10 -2.28
CA ALA A 96 5.95 -1.21 -2.72
C ALA A 96 5.28 -1.99 -1.58
N VAL A 97 5.92 -2.09 -0.42
CA VAL A 97 5.33 -2.75 0.76
C VAL A 97 4.07 -2.05 1.22
N SER A 98 4.04 -0.71 1.24
CA SER A 98 2.84 0.06 1.58
C SER A 98 1.68 -0.25 0.63
N THR A 99 1.97 -0.35 -0.68
CA THR A 99 0.99 -0.69 -1.71
C THR A 99 0.47 -2.12 -1.52
N LEU A 100 1.36 -3.08 -1.28
CA LEU A 100 0.99 -4.49 -1.06
C LEU A 100 0.14 -4.67 0.21
N ALA A 101 0.51 -3.99 1.31
CA ALA A 101 -0.28 -3.99 2.53
C ALA A 101 -1.72 -3.49 2.30
N TRP A 102 -1.89 -2.45 1.48
CA TRP A 102 -3.21 -1.94 1.11
C TRP A 102 -3.98 -2.90 0.19
N LEU A 103 -3.33 -3.47 -0.83
CA LEU A 103 -3.99 -4.36 -1.80
C LEU A 103 -4.56 -5.62 -1.16
N TYR A 104 -3.80 -6.27 -0.27
CA TYR A 104 -4.25 -7.47 0.43
C TYR A 104 -5.33 -7.16 1.49
N ASP A 105 -5.43 -5.91 1.96
CA ASP A 105 -6.43 -5.46 2.92
C ASP A 105 -7.73 -4.95 2.29
N ALA A 106 -7.67 -4.37 1.08
CA ALA A 106 -8.82 -3.76 0.41
C ALA A 106 -9.99 -4.74 0.11
N GLY A 107 -9.80 -6.03 0.38
CA GLY A 107 -10.75 -7.15 0.27
C GLY A 107 -12.22 -6.81 0.47
N PRO A 108 -12.64 -6.25 1.63
CA PRO A 108 -14.06 -6.02 1.93
C PRO A 108 -14.64 -4.73 1.32
N SER A 109 -13.79 -3.78 0.91
CA SER A 109 -14.22 -2.44 0.49
C SER A 109 -14.23 -2.25 -1.02
N VAL A 110 -13.79 -3.25 -1.79
CA VAL A 110 -13.81 -3.22 -3.25
C VAL A 110 -14.46 -4.50 -3.80
N PRO A 111 -15.51 -4.41 -4.63
CA PRO A 111 -16.28 -5.57 -5.10
C PRO A 111 -15.46 -6.69 -5.75
N ALA A 112 -14.32 -6.37 -6.38
CA ALA A 112 -13.43 -7.36 -7.01
C ALA A 112 -12.21 -7.76 -6.16
N ALA A 113 -12.01 -7.16 -4.98
CA ALA A 113 -10.92 -7.51 -4.08
C ALA A 113 -11.04 -8.88 -3.35
N PRO A 114 -12.19 -9.59 -3.28
CA PRO A 114 -12.22 -10.94 -2.71
C PRO A 114 -11.24 -11.91 -3.39
N ALA A 115 -10.92 -11.69 -4.66
CA ALA A 115 -9.99 -12.53 -5.41
C ALA A 115 -8.50 -12.33 -5.03
N ILE A 116 -8.18 -11.25 -4.30
CA ILE A 116 -6.79 -10.87 -3.96
C ILE A 116 -6.61 -10.71 -2.45
N HIS A 117 -7.70 -10.65 -1.69
CA HIS A 117 -7.66 -10.66 -0.24
C HIS A 117 -6.97 -11.94 0.27
N ASP A 118 -5.86 -11.74 0.96
CA ASP A 118 -5.16 -12.77 1.71
C ASP A 118 -4.77 -12.14 3.06
N PRO A 119 -5.43 -12.52 4.16
CA PRO A 119 -5.17 -11.90 5.47
C PRO A 119 -3.75 -12.18 5.98
N VAL A 120 -3.13 -13.29 5.56
CA VAL A 120 -1.76 -13.64 5.96
C VAL A 120 -0.75 -12.78 5.23
N GLU A 121 -0.87 -12.63 3.90
CA GLU A 121 -0.01 -11.72 3.11
C GLU A 121 -0.22 -10.26 3.52
N GLY A 122 -1.47 -9.83 3.71
CA GLY A 122 -1.78 -8.48 4.19
C GLY A 122 -1.15 -8.18 5.54
N HIS A 123 -1.27 -9.10 6.51
CA HIS A 123 -0.60 -8.97 7.80
C HIS A 123 0.93 -8.95 7.66
N ALA A 124 1.51 -9.78 6.80
CA ALA A 124 2.95 -9.82 6.56
C ALA A 124 3.49 -8.48 6.04
N TYR A 125 2.87 -7.90 5.01
CA TYR A 125 3.30 -6.60 4.48
C TYR A 125 3.10 -5.45 5.47
N ARG A 126 2.10 -5.52 6.35
CA ARG A 126 1.94 -4.52 7.42
C ARG A 126 3.04 -4.59 8.47
N ILE A 127 3.48 -5.80 8.85
CA ILE A 127 4.65 -5.97 9.72
C ILE A 127 5.88 -5.29 9.09
N LEU A 128 6.11 -5.54 7.80
CA LEU A 128 7.23 -4.92 7.07
C LEU A 128 7.09 -3.40 7.00
N LEU A 129 5.87 -2.89 6.75
CA LEU A 129 5.60 -1.46 6.77
C LEU A 129 5.91 -0.86 8.15
N ALA A 130 5.49 -1.52 9.24
CA ALA A 130 5.76 -1.10 10.62
C ALA A 130 7.26 -1.03 10.92
N ARG A 131 8.03 -2.01 10.44
CA ARG A 131 9.48 -2.07 10.59
C ARG A 131 10.20 -0.91 9.90
N MET A 132 9.75 -0.55 8.70
CA MET A 132 10.39 0.49 7.88
C MET A 132 9.89 1.90 8.18
N ALA A 133 8.72 2.03 8.82
CA ALA A 133 8.15 3.32 9.18
C ALA A 133 9.00 4.05 10.24
N ARG A 134 9.10 5.37 10.10
CA ARG A 134 9.87 6.22 11.02
C ARG A 134 9.17 6.47 12.36
N SER A 135 7.85 6.22 12.46
CA SER A 135 7.03 6.50 13.65
C SER A 135 6.32 5.22 14.13
N PRO A 136 7.00 4.40 14.96
CA PRO A 136 6.52 3.07 15.33
C PRO A 136 5.25 3.06 16.20
N GLN A 137 5.01 4.08 17.05
CA GLN A 137 3.89 4.08 18.01
C GLN A 137 2.49 3.92 17.37
N HIS A 138 2.14 4.78 16.40
CA HIS A 138 0.81 4.68 15.74
C HIS A 138 0.63 3.37 14.97
N LEU A 139 1.74 2.79 14.50
CA LEU A 139 1.73 1.51 13.82
C LEU A 139 1.60 0.35 14.80
N ALA A 140 2.16 0.42 16.01
CA ALA A 140 1.97 -0.59 17.04
C ALA A 140 0.49 -0.73 17.46
N ASP A 141 -0.18 0.40 17.74
CA ASP A 141 -1.60 0.39 18.10
C ASP A 141 -2.48 -0.13 16.95
N PHE A 142 -2.13 0.21 15.71
CA PHE A 142 -2.80 -0.31 14.52
C PHE A 142 -2.59 -1.81 14.38
N MET A 143 -1.34 -2.29 14.51
CA MET A 143 -1.00 -3.71 14.42
C MET A 143 -1.71 -4.54 15.49
N GLN A 144 -1.81 -4.04 16.73
CA GLN A 144 -2.53 -4.72 17.80
C GLN A 144 -4.02 -4.90 17.46
N ARG A 145 -4.67 -3.87 16.90
CA ARG A 145 -6.08 -3.95 16.48
C ARG A 145 -6.28 -4.93 15.32
N GLU A 146 -5.34 -4.96 14.38
CA GLU A 146 -5.40 -5.87 13.24
C GLU A 146 -5.18 -7.33 13.67
N GLU A 147 -4.20 -7.60 14.52
CA GLU A 147 -3.97 -8.95 15.06
C GLU A 147 -5.16 -9.46 15.86
N ALA A 148 -5.85 -8.59 16.60
CA ALA A 148 -7.06 -8.95 17.32
C ALA A 148 -8.23 -9.40 16.41
N ARG A 149 -8.19 -9.06 15.11
CA ARG A 149 -9.19 -9.46 14.12
C ARG A 149 -8.84 -10.79 13.43
N LEU A 150 -7.61 -11.27 13.57
CA LEU A 150 -7.11 -12.46 12.89
C LEU A 150 -7.11 -13.67 13.84
N PRO A 151 -7.41 -14.88 13.34
CA PRO A 151 -7.15 -16.11 14.07
C PRO A 151 -5.67 -16.21 14.47
N PRO A 152 -5.33 -16.72 15.67
CA PRO A 152 -3.94 -16.83 16.12
C PRO A 152 -3.02 -17.57 15.14
N GLY A 153 -3.53 -18.60 14.46
CA GLY A 153 -2.79 -19.31 13.41
C GLY A 153 -2.41 -18.43 12.23
N GLN A 154 -3.29 -17.51 11.80
CA GLN A 154 -3.01 -16.56 10.71
C GLN A 154 -2.02 -15.47 11.15
N VAL A 155 -2.09 -15.02 12.40
CA VAL A 155 -1.09 -14.09 12.97
C VAL A 155 0.31 -14.73 12.92
N ALA A 156 0.44 -15.97 13.41
CA ALA A 156 1.71 -16.69 13.37
C ALA A 156 2.24 -16.90 11.95
N GLN A 157 1.36 -17.29 11.01
CA GLN A 157 1.71 -17.45 9.60
C GLN A 157 2.15 -16.12 8.97
N GLY A 158 1.44 -15.01 9.24
CA GLY A 158 1.79 -13.71 8.68
C GLY A 158 3.12 -13.18 9.22
N ARG A 159 3.43 -13.43 10.50
CA ARG A 159 4.76 -13.15 11.07
C ARG A 159 5.87 -13.94 10.38
N ALA A 160 5.70 -15.27 10.25
CA ALA A 160 6.67 -16.11 9.55
C ALA A 160 6.85 -15.69 8.08
N ARG A 161 5.75 -15.32 7.42
CA ARG A 161 5.76 -14.82 6.05
C ARG A 161 6.49 -13.49 5.93
N ALA A 162 6.29 -12.56 6.86
CA ALA A 162 7.02 -11.29 6.89
C ALA A 162 8.53 -11.52 6.99
N GLU A 163 8.99 -12.44 7.83
CA GLU A 163 10.43 -12.77 7.92
C GLU A 163 10.97 -13.34 6.62
N ALA A 164 10.25 -14.27 6.00
CA ALA A 164 10.65 -14.85 4.72
C ALA A 164 10.77 -13.79 3.62
N ILE A 165 9.80 -12.86 3.55
CA ILE A 165 9.84 -11.74 2.59
C ILE A 165 11.01 -10.80 2.90
N ALA A 166 11.21 -10.43 4.17
CA ALA A 166 12.30 -9.54 4.57
C ALA A 166 13.67 -10.11 4.21
N GLN A 167 13.89 -11.39 4.50
CA GLN A 167 15.14 -12.10 4.20
C GLN A 167 15.36 -12.21 2.68
N GLY A 168 14.34 -12.62 1.93
CA GLY A 168 14.41 -12.71 0.47
C GLY A 168 14.70 -11.36 -0.17
N LEU A 169 14.02 -10.31 0.28
CA LEU A 169 14.24 -8.94 -0.20
C LEU A 169 15.64 -8.44 0.14
N ALA A 170 16.11 -8.65 1.37
CA ALA A 170 17.45 -8.25 1.77
C ALA A 170 18.54 -8.96 0.96
N ALA A 171 18.37 -10.25 0.69
CA ALA A 171 19.28 -11.01 -0.16
C ALA A 171 19.33 -10.46 -1.59
N GLN A 172 18.16 -10.15 -2.18
CA GLN A 172 18.09 -9.59 -3.53
C GLN A 172 18.69 -8.19 -3.62
N LEU A 173 18.40 -7.31 -2.65
CA LEU A 173 19.00 -5.96 -2.60
C LEU A 173 20.52 -6.03 -2.46
N THR A 174 21.01 -6.89 -1.56
CA THR A 174 22.46 -7.11 -1.38
C THR A 174 23.11 -7.63 -2.66
N ALA A 175 22.49 -8.62 -3.34
CA ALA A 175 23.00 -9.16 -4.60
C ALA A 175 23.07 -8.10 -5.72
N GLN A 176 22.23 -7.06 -5.65
CA GLN A 176 22.23 -5.93 -6.58
C GLN A 176 23.09 -4.74 -6.10
N GLY A 177 23.81 -4.88 -4.98
CA GLY A 177 24.61 -3.80 -4.42
C GLY A 177 23.78 -2.61 -3.91
N LYS A 178 22.51 -2.83 -3.55
CA LYS A 178 21.60 -1.82 -3.03
C LYS A 178 21.60 -1.81 -1.50
N ASP A 179 21.42 -0.63 -0.94
CA ASP A 179 21.27 -0.47 0.51
C ASP A 179 19.98 -1.12 1.01
N LEU A 180 20.06 -1.69 2.21
CA LEU A 180 18.89 -2.25 2.88
C LEU A 180 18.04 -1.13 3.49
N PRO A 181 16.72 -1.14 3.27
CA PRO A 181 15.80 -0.26 3.98
C PRO A 181 16.00 -0.40 5.48
N ARG A 182 16.10 0.75 6.16
CA ARG A 182 16.23 0.79 7.61
C ARG A 182 15.07 0.01 8.25
N GLY A 183 15.40 -0.90 9.14
CA GLY A 183 14.43 -1.70 9.89
C GLY A 183 13.91 -2.94 9.16
N LEU A 184 14.22 -3.17 7.88
CA LEU A 184 13.71 -4.33 7.11
C LEU A 184 13.90 -5.67 7.84
N LEU A 185 15.11 -5.90 8.35
CA LEU A 185 15.48 -7.10 9.13
C LEU A 185 15.37 -6.92 10.65
N GLY A 186 14.87 -5.77 11.10
CA GLY A 186 14.67 -5.49 12.52
C GLY A 186 13.44 -6.19 13.08
N PRO A 187 13.33 -6.31 14.41
CA PRO A 187 12.09 -6.76 15.02
C PRO A 187 10.94 -5.84 14.59
N ALA A 188 9.74 -6.40 14.41
CA ALA A 188 8.53 -5.58 14.29
C ALA A 188 8.52 -4.62 15.49
N ALA A 189 8.25 -3.32 15.25
CA ALA A 189 8.24 -2.30 16.27
C ALA A 189 7.60 -2.85 17.55
N ALA A 190 8.42 -2.89 18.60
CA ALA A 190 8.32 -3.75 19.77
C ALA A 190 6.90 -4.11 20.21
N GLU A 191 6.73 -5.37 20.64
CA GLU A 191 5.76 -5.71 21.69
C GLU A 191 5.73 -4.56 22.70
N PRO A 192 4.55 -4.05 23.09
CA PRO A 192 4.49 -3.03 24.11
C PRO A 192 5.29 -3.57 25.30
N ARG A 193 6.37 -2.87 25.68
CA ARG A 193 7.02 -3.13 26.96
C ARG A 193 5.88 -3.12 27.95
N GLN A 194 5.57 -4.27 28.55
CA GLN A 194 4.66 -4.33 29.67
C GLN A 194 5.24 -3.36 30.69
N GLN A 195 4.66 -2.16 30.78
CA GLN A 195 4.96 -1.30 31.90
C GLN A 195 4.52 -2.12 33.12
N PRO A 196 5.41 -2.33 34.10
CA PRO A 196 4.99 -2.99 35.33
C PRO A 196 3.82 -2.18 35.87
N VAL A 197 2.65 -2.83 35.95
CA VAL A 197 1.49 -2.24 36.61
C VAL A 197 1.95 -1.89 38.02
N PRO A 198 1.96 -0.61 38.44
CA PRO A 198 2.35 -0.28 39.80
C PRO A 198 1.39 -1.01 40.74
N SER A 199 1.94 -1.94 41.52
CA SER A 199 1.18 -2.62 42.56
C SER A 199 0.70 -1.57 43.56
N PRO A 200 -0.62 -1.47 43.83
CA PRO A 200 -1.14 -0.52 44.82
C PRO A 200 -0.75 -0.88 46.26
N PHE A 201 0.06 -1.93 46.47
CA PHE A 201 0.48 -2.41 47.79
C PHE A 201 1.96 -2.20 48.11
N ALA A 202 2.70 -1.41 47.31
CA ALA A 202 4.09 -1.06 47.61
C ALA A 202 4.20 0.29 48.33
N ALA A 203 3.57 0.41 49.50
CA ALA A 203 3.92 1.37 50.52
C ALA A 203 3.55 0.77 51.89
N GLN A 204 4.58 0.30 52.60
CA GLN A 204 4.51 0.08 54.05
C GLN A 204 4.69 1.41 54.76
#